data_AF-A0A0B2PAQ5-F1
#
_entry.id   AF-A0A0B2PAQ5-F1
#
_cell.length_a   1.000
_cell.length_b   1.000
_cell.length_c   1.000
_cell.angle_alpha   90.00
_cell.angle_beta   90.00
_cell.angle_gamma   90.00
#
_symmetry.space_group_name_H-M   'P 1'
#
loop_
_entity.id
_entity.type
_entity.pdbx_description
1 polymer ?
#
loop_
_entity_poly.entity_id
_entity_poly.type
_entity_poly.pdbx_seq_one_letter_code
_entity_poly.pdbx_strand_id
1 'polypeptide(L)'
;MNFAAETSLGLVTIRAFNMADRFFKNYLKLEDTDAALFFYSNAAMEWLVLRIEALQNLTAITAALLLVLVPQGYVSPGLVGLSLSYTFTLTGTQIFFTRWYCNLLNYIISVERIKQFIQLPKEPPVIVEDNRPPSSWPSKGRIDLQALEVKLHPCISLTFSLYFSTVNWIDLFMSDSFFSTLIDFR
;
A
#
# COMPACT_ATOMS: atom_id res chain seq x y z
N MET A 1 5.79 -2.62 10.16
CA MET A 1 6.32 -1.73 11.21
C MET A 1 7.16 -0.65 10.54
N ASN A 2 6.93 0.62 10.90
CA ASN A 2 7.63 1.77 10.31
C ASN A 2 8.86 2.13 11.17
N PHE A 3 9.93 2.64 10.55
CA PHE A 3 11.20 2.96 11.23
C PHE A 3 11.03 3.87 12.47
N ALA A 4 10.09 4.82 12.42
CA ALA A 4 9.77 5.69 13.54
C ALA A 4 9.19 4.94 14.75
N ALA A 5 8.30 3.96 14.50
CA ALA A 5 7.69 3.15 15.55
C ALA A 5 8.72 2.22 16.22
N GLU A 6 9.61 1.62 15.42
CA GLU A 6 10.72 0.81 15.94
C GLU A 6 11.66 1.65 16.81
N THR A 7 11.97 2.86 16.38
CA THR A 7 12.85 3.77 17.13
C THR A 7 12.20 4.23 18.43
N SER A 8 10.88 4.47 18.45
CA SER A 8 10.17 4.87 19.68
C SER A 8 10.08 3.73 20.69
N LEU A 9 9.80 2.51 20.23
CA LEU A 9 9.74 1.33 21.09
C LEU A 9 11.13 0.95 21.63
N GLY A 10 12.16 1.04 20.79
CA GLY A 10 13.55 0.72 21.15
C GLY A 10 14.36 1.87 21.76
N LEU A 11 13.75 3.02 22.08
CA LEU A 11 14.45 4.25 22.43
C LEU A 11 15.43 4.09 23.61
N VAL A 12 14.99 3.39 24.65
CA VAL A 12 15.80 3.14 25.87
C VAL A 12 17.04 2.33 25.51
N THR A 13 16.87 1.27 24.73
CA THR A 13 17.96 0.40 24.25
C THR A 13 18.95 1.17 23.37
N ILE A 14 18.45 1.99 22.44
CA ILE A 14 19.29 2.80 21.54
C ILE A 14 20.17 3.78 22.34
N ARG A 15 19.60 4.41 23.38
CA ARG A 15 20.35 5.32 24.27
C ARG A 15 21.32 4.57 25.17
N ALA A 16 20.94 3.43 25.72
CA ALA A 16 21.79 2.61 26.58
C ALA A 16 23.07 2.14 25.86
N PHE A 17 22.97 1.83 24.56
CA PHE A 17 24.12 1.45 23.72
C PHE A 17 24.78 2.65 23.01
N ASN A 18 24.34 3.89 23.25
CA ASN A 18 24.84 5.11 22.61
C ASN A 18 24.83 5.05 21.06
N MET A 19 23.77 4.47 20.47
CA MET A 19 23.64 4.24 19.02
C MET A 19 22.77 5.29 18.29
N ALA A 20 22.43 6.39 18.97
CA ALA A 20 21.49 7.40 18.46
C ALA A 20 21.92 8.00 17.11
N ASP A 21 23.20 8.34 16.94
CA ASP A 21 23.71 8.94 15.70
C ASP A 21 23.59 8.01 14.49
N ARG A 22 23.80 6.70 14.71
CA ARG A 22 23.63 5.69 13.65
C ARG A 22 22.17 5.62 13.21
N PHE A 23 21.24 5.60 14.15
CA PHE A 23 19.80 5.60 13.85
C PHE A 23 19.38 6.89 13.14
N PHE A 24 19.91 8.04 13.56
CA PHE A 24 19.64 9.33 12.91
C PHE A 24 20.16 9.37 11.47
N LYS A 25 21.39 8.91 11.23
CA LYS A 25 21.95 8.82 9.87
C LYS A 25 21.16 7.88 8.97
N ASN A 26 20.68 6.76 9.52
CA ASN A 26 19.80 5.85 8.78
C ASN A 26 18.47 6.54 8.45
N TYR A 27 17.85 7.22 9.40
CA TYR A 27 16.62 7.98 9.19
C TYR A 27 16.77 8.99 8.04
N LEU A 28 17.82 9.81 8.07
CA LEU A 28 18.09 10.78 6.99
C LEU A 28 18.24 10.10 5.63
N LYS A 29 18.91 8.96 5.56
CA LYS A 29 19.03 8.20 4.31
C LYS A 29 17.66 7.73 3.79
N LEU A 30 16.77 7.30 4.68
CA LEU A 30 15.41 6.91 4.30
C LEU A 30 14.62 8.12 3.79
N GLU A 31 14.71 9.26 4.47
CA GLU A 31 14.06 10.51 4.08
C GLU A 31 14.58 11.03 2.73
N ASP A 32 15.89 11.05 2.51
CA ASP A 32 16.52 11.41 1.23
C ASP A 32 16.03 10.51 0.09
N THR A 33 15.86 9.22 0.36
CA THR A 33 15.37 8.25 -0.64
C THR A 33 13.91 8.53 -1.00
N ASP A 34 13.08 8.85 -0.01
CA ASP A 34 11.66 9.20 -0.22
C ASP A 34 11.52 10.53 -0.99
N ALA A 35 12.29 11.55 -0.58
CA ALA A 35 12.33 12.84 -1.26
C ALA A 35 12.81 12.71 -2.72
N ALA A 36 13.83 11.89 -2.97
CA ALA A 36 14.30 11.61 -4.33
C ALA A 36 13.21 10.92 -5.17
N LEU A 37 12.51 9.92 -4.60
CA LEU A 37 11.41 9.24 -5.29
C LEU A 37 10.28 10.22 -5.65
N PHE A 38 9.91 11.11 -4.73
CA PHE A 38 8.95 12.18 -4.99
C PHE A 38 9.41 13.11 -6.12
N PHE A 39 10.68 13.49 -6.13
CA PHE A 39 11.25 14.30 -7.21
C PHE A 39 11.18 13.58 -8.56
N TYR A 40 11.57 12.32 -8.63
CA TYR A 40 11.50 11.53 -9.86
C TYR A 40 10.05 11.35 -10.35
N SER A 41 9.10 11.15 -9.45
CA SER A 41 7.68 11.04 -9.79
C SER A 41 7.15 12.34 -10.39
N ASN A 42 7.49 13.50 -9.80
CA ASN A 42 7.11 14.80 -10.35
C ASN A 42 7.78 15.05 -11.71
N ALA A 43 9.07 14.73 -11.83
CA ALA A 43 9.79 14.87 -13.10
C ALA A 43 9.16 14.01 -14.20
N ALA A 44 8.74 12.79 -13.89
CA ALA A 44 8.04 11.92 -14.84
C ALA A 44 6.67 12.48 -15.25
N MET A 45 5.92 13.05 -14.30
CA MET A 45 4.64 13.71 -14.57
C MET A 45 4.82 14.92 -15.50
N GLU A 46 5.77 15.81 -15.21
CA GLU A 46 6.04 16.98 -16.06
C GLU A 46 6.59 16.57 -17.43
N TRP A 47 7.43 15.53 -17.50
CA TRP A 47 7.88 14.97 -18.78
C TRP A 47 6.72 14.50 -19.67
N LEU A 48 5.74 13.82 -19.09
CA LEU A 48 4.54 13.38 -19.80
C LEU A 48 3.71 14.57 -20.28
N VAL A 49 3.52 15.59 -19.42
CA VAL A 49 2.80 16.83 -19.78
C VAL A 49 3.48 17.52 -20.95
N LEU A 50 4.80 17.73 -20.89
CA LEU A 50 5.58 18.35 -21.98
C LEU A 50 5.43 17.59 -23.31
N ARG A 51 5.39 16.25 -23.27
CA ARG A 51 5.19 15.43 -24.48
C ARG A 51 3.78 15.62 -25.07
N ILE A 52 2.75 15.67 -24.23
CA ILE A 52 1.37 15.86 -24.66
C ILE A 52 1.17 17.28 -25.20
N GLU A 53 1.72 18.29 -24.54
CA GLU A 53 1.70 19.67 -25.02
C GLU A 53 2.41 19.83 -26.36
N ALA A 54 3.56 19.18 -26.55
CA ALA A 54 4.28 19.22 -27.83
C ALA A 54 3.44 18.63 -28.98
N LEU A 55 2.77 17.50 -28.75
CA LEU A 55 1.86 16.90 -29.73
C LEU A 55 0.66 17.81 -30.01
N GLN A 56 0.09 18.41 -28.98
CA GLN A 56 -1.02 19.34 -29.13
C GLN A 56 -0.63 20.60 -29.93
N ASN A 57 0.51 21.20 -29.62
CA ASN A 57 1.04 22.35 -30.36
C ASN A 57 1.31 22.00 -31.82
N LEU A 58 1.86 20.80 -32.08
CA LEU A 58 2.03 20.32 -33.45
C LEU A 58 0.69 20.24 -34.20
N THR A 59 -0.35 19.68 -33.58
CA THR A 59 -1.69 19.62 -34.18
C THR A 59 -2.33 20.98 -34.38
N ALA A 60 -2.09 21.93 -33.47
CA ALA A 60 -2.60 23.29 -33.59
C ALA A 60 -1.92 24.05 -34.74
N ILE A 61 -0.59 23.89 -34.89
CA ILE A 61 0.19 24.49 -35.98
C ILE A 61 -0.24 23.90 -37.32
N THR A 62 -0.41 22.58 -37.43
CA THR A 62 -0.85 21.97 -38.69
C THR A 62 -2.27 22.41 -39.06
N ALA A 63 -3.18 22.50 -38.09
CA ALA A 63 -4.53 23.03 -38.31
C ALA A 63 -4.51 24.50 -38.77
N ALA A 64 -3.68 25.34 -38.15
CA ALA A 64 -3.51 26.75 -38.53
C ALA A 64 -2.93 26.88 -39.95
N LEU A 65 -1.92 26.08 -40.30
CA LEU A 65 -1.33 26.06 -41.64
C LEU A 65 -2.35 25.64 -42.71
N LEU A 66 -3.16 24.61 -42.44
CA LEU A 66 -4.23 24.19 -43.36
C LEU A 66 -5.26 25.31 -43.57
N LEU A 67 -5.64 26.02 -42.51
CA LEU A 67 -6.58 27.14 -42.61
C LEU A 67 -6.04 28.30 -43.48
N VAL A 68 -4.73 28.55 -43.45
CA VAL A 68 -4.07 29.56 -44.30
C VAL A 68 -3.95 29.12 -45.76
N LEU A 69 -3.77 27.82 -46.02
CA LEU A 69 -3.63 27.26 -47.38
C LEU A 69 -4.97 27.14 -48.13
N VAL A 70 -6.11 27.22 -47.43
CA VAL A 70 -7.44 27.12 -48.04
C VAL A 70 -7.75 28.39 -48.87
N PRO A 71 -8.29 28.26 -50.10
CA PRO A 71 -8.66 29.40 -50.94
C PRO A 71 -9.67 30.33 -50.26
N GLN A 72 -9.53 31.64 -50.53
CA GLN A 72 -10.46 32.66 -50.03
C GLN A 72 -11.89 32.35 -50.48
N GLY A 73 -12.82 32.31 -49.51
CA GLY A 73 -14.25 32.09 -49.74
C GLY A 73 -14.80 30.73 -49.27
N TYR A 74 -13.94 29.77 -48.91
CA TYR A 74 -14.39 28.45 -48.44
C TYR A 74 -14.83 28.44 -46.97
N VAL A 75 -14.19 29.25 -46.12
CA VAL A 75 -14.45 29.32 -44.67
C VAL A 75 -14.63 30.79 -44.26
N SER A 76 -15.70 31.07 -43.49
CA SER A 76 -15.91 32.41 -42.92
C SER A 76 -14.79 32.77 -41.95
N PRO A 77 -14.17 33.96 -42.04
CA PRO A 77 -13.12 34.40 -41.12
C PRO A 77 -13.53 34.33 -39.64
N GLY A 78 -14.82 34.54 -39.34
CA GLY A 78 -15.35 34.40 -37.98
C GLY A 78 -15.25 32.97 -37.44
N LEU A 79 -15.46 31.95 -38.29
CA LEU A 79 -15.33 30.55 -37.88
C LEU A 79 -13.86 30.17 -37.63
N VAL A 80 -12.93 30.75 -38.39
CA VAL A 80 -11.48 30.57 -38.18
C VAL A 80 -11.03 31.16 -36.84
N GLY A 81 -11.51 32.36 -36.50
CA GLY A 81 -11.23 32.97 -35.20
C GLY A 81 -11.82 32.17 -34.03
N LEU A 82 -13.04 31.64 -34.21
CA LEU A 82 -13.69 30.78 -33.22
C LEU A 82 -12.95 29.45 -33.04
N SER A 83 -12.54 28.79 -34.12
CA SER A 83 -11.83 27.50 -34.04
C SER A 83 -10.50 27.65 -33.31
N LEU A 84 -9.71 28.68 -33.64
CA LEU A 84 -8.45 28.97 -32.94
C LEU A 84 -8.67 29.29 -31.45
N SER A 85 -9.69 30.10 -31.12
CA SER A 85 -10.03 30.41 -29.72
C SER A 85 -10.39 29.17 -28.92
N TYR A 86 -11.13 28.23 -29.53
CA TYR A 86 -11.42 26.94 -28.92
C TYR A 86 -10.18 26.06 -28.80
N THR A 87 -9.30 26.03 -29.80
CA THR A 87 -8.04 25.27 -29.72
C THR A 87 -7.21 25.70 -28.52
N PHE A 88 -7.01 27.01 -28.31
CA PHE A 88 -6.26 27.52 -27.15
C PHE A 88 -6.93 27.19 -25.82
N THR A 89 -8.25 27.33 -25.74
CA THR A 89 -9.02 26.98 -24.53
C THR A 89 -8.89 25.49 -24.20
N LEU A 90 -8.98 24.64 -25.22
CA LEU A 90 -8.84 23.19 -25.09
C LEU A 90 -7.43 22.78 -24.61
N THR A 91 -6.38 23.50 -24.98
CA THR A 91 -5.01 23.26 -24.48
C THR A 91 -4.92 23.36 -22.97
N GLY A 92 -5.48 24.41 -22.37
CA GLY A 92 -5.49 24.55 -20.91
C GLY A 92 -6.25 23.42 -20.22
N THR A 93 -7.41 23.04 -20.77
CA THR A 93 -8.22 21.95 -20.19
C THR A 93 -7.57 20.58 -20.34
N GLN A 94 -6.83 20.35 -21.43
CA GLN A 94 -6.16 19.07 -21.68
C GLN A 94 -5.05 18.82 -20.66
N ILE A 95 -4.23 19.83 -20.37
CA ILE A 95 -3.15 19.72 -19.35
C ILE A 95 -3.74 19.37 -17.98
N PHE A 96 -4.81 20.06 -17.59
CA PHE A 96 -5.52 19.76 -16.34
C PHE A 96 -6.07 18.33 -16.33
N PHE A 97 -6.71 17.91 -17.42
CA PHE A 97 -7.30 16.57 -17.54
C PHE A 97 -6.22 15.47 -17.50
N THR A 98 -5.09 15.65 -18.17
CA THR A 98 -3.95 14.73 -18.11
C THR A 98 -3.46 14.56 -16.68
N ARG A 99 -3.24 15.66 -15.95
CA ARG A 99 -2.80 15.60 -14.54
C ARG A 99 -3.84 14.90 -13.66
N TRP A 100 -5.12 15.20 -13.85
CA TRP A 100 -6.20 14.54 -13.11
C TRP A 100 -6.25 13.03 -13.40
N TYR A 101 -6.10 12.65 -14.66
CA TYR A 101 -6.09 11.25 -15.09
C TYR A 101 -4.91 10.45 -14.48
N CYS A 102 -3.71 11.02 -14.45
CA CYS A 102 -2.56 10.38 -13.78
C CYS A 102 -2.81 10.16 -12.28
N ASN A 103 -3.41 11.14 -11.59
CA ASN A 103 -3.77 10.99 -10.18
C ASN A 103 -4.85 9.91 -9.99
N LEU A 104 -5.84 9.85 -10.86
CA LEU A 104 -6.85 8.80 -10.84
C LEU A 104 -6.23 7.41 -10.98
N LEU A 105 -5.28 7.22 -11.90
CA LEU A 105 -4.57 5.95 -12.07
C LEU A 105 -3.83 5.54 -10.79
N ASN A 106 -3.18 6.49 -10.10
CA ASN A 106 -2.53 6.21 -8.82
C ASN A 106 -3.55 5.76 -7.74
N TYR A 107 -4.75 6.35 -7.71
CA TYR A 107 -5.80 5.90 -6.80
C TYR A 107 -6.33 4.51 -7.14
N ILE A 108 -6.45 4.16 -8.43
CA ILE A 108 -6.90 2.83 -8.87
C ILE A 108 -5.94 1.73 -8.39
N ILE A 109 -4.62 1.97 -8.41
CA ILE A 109 -3.63 1.01 -7.87
C ILE A 109 -3.91 0.70 -6.39
N SER A 110 -4.36 1.69 -5.62
CA SER A 110 -4.72 1.50 -4.22
C SER A 110 -5.97 0.61 -4.06
N VAL A 111 -6.97 0.78 -4.93
CA VAL A 111 -8.16 -0.07 -4.98
C VAL A 111 -7.80 -1.50 -5.37
N GLU A 112 -6.90 -1.69 -6.33
CA GLU A 112 -6.40 -3.01 -6.72
C GLU A 112 -5.77 -3.75 -5.53
N ARG A 113 -4.95 -3.04 -4.73
CA ARG A 113 -4.35 -3.62 -3.52
C ARG A 113 -5.39 -4.04 -2.49
N ILE A 114 -6.44 -3.24 -2.28
CA ILE A 114 -7.56 -3.62 -1.39
C ILE A 114 -8.25 -4.87 -1.90
N LYS A 115 -8.49 -4.96 -3.20
CA LYS A 115 -9.09 -6.14 -3.83
C LYS A 115 -8.21 -7.37 -3.62
N GLN A 116 -6.90 -7.25 -3.76
CA GLN A 116 -5.96 -8.34 -3.45
C GLN A 116 -6.11 -8.80 -1.99
N PHE A 117 -6.24 -7.86 -1.04
CA PHE A 117 -6.45 -8.20 0.38
C PHE A 117 -7.75 -8.97 0.66
N ILE A 118 -8.84 -8.62 -0.04
CA ILE A 118 -10.13 -9.31 0.10
C ILE A 118 -10.07 -10.75 -0.43
N GLN A 119 -9.19 -11.02 -1.39
CA GLN A 119 -9.04 -12.33 -2.03
C GLN A 119 -8.10 -13.28 -1.26
N LEU A 120 -7.46 -12.85 -0.18
CA LEU A 120 -6.65 -13.77 0.63
C LEU A 120 -7.50 -14.91 1.21
N PRO A 121 -6.90 -16.10 1.40
CA PRO A 121 -7.56 -17.19 2.09
C PRO A 121 -7.97 -16.72 3.49
N LYS A 122 -9.27 -16.77 3.77
CA LYS A 122 -9.82 -16.37 5.06
C LYS A 122 -9.49 -17.40 6.11
N GLU A 123 -9.22 -16.93 7.31
CA GLU A 123 -9.20 -17.79 8.49
C GLU A 123 -10.58 -18.45 8.68
N PRO A 124 -10.65 -19.69 9.18
CA PRO A 124 -11.92 -20.33 9.49
C PRO A 124 -12.80 -19.44 10.39
N PRO A 125 -14.13 -19.48 10.22
CA PRO A 125 -15.03 -18.65 11.02
C PRO A 125 -14.88 -18.98 12.51
N VAL A 126 -14.86 -17.93 13.33
CA VAL A 126 -14.70 -18.01 14.80
C VAL A 126 -15.79 -18.90 15.43
N ILE A 127 -16.98 -18.92 14.84
CA ILE A 127 -18.10 -19.71 15.31
C ILE A 127 -18.59 -20.59 14.16
N VAL A 128 -18.62 -21.90 14.42
CA VAL A 128 -19.23 -22.90 13.54
C VAL A 128 -20.55 -23.30 14.21
N GLU A 129 -21.67 -22.75 13.73
CA GLU A 129 -23.00 -22.95 14.34
C GLU A 129 -23.37 -24.45 14.43
N ASP A 130 -22.97 -25.25 13.45
CA ASP A 130 -23.25 -26.69 13.41
C ASP A 130 -22.45 -27.52 14.43
N ASN A 131 -21.40 -26.96 15.03
CA ASN A 131 -20.50 -27.68 15.96
C ASN A 131 -20.16 -26.84 17.20
N ARG A 132 -21.17 -26.16 17.76
CA ARG A 132 -20.99 -25.35 18.96
C ARG A 132 -21.00 -26.25 20.21
N PRO A 133 -19.99 -26.18 21.09
CA PRO A 133 -20.03 -26.89 22.35
C PRO A 133 -21.14 -26.33 23.25
N PRO A 134 -21.76 -27.16 24.12
CA PRO A 134 -22.82 -26.73 25.02
C PRO A 134 -22.33 -25.64 25.99
N SER A 135 -23.24 -24.84 26.55
CA SER A 135 -22.89 -23.76 27.50
C SER A 135 -22.17 -24.24 28.77
N SER A 136 -22.29 -25.53 29.10
CA SER A 136 -21.60 -26.19 30.20
C SER A 136 -20.17 -26.65 29.86
N TRP A 137 -19.68 -26.36 28.65
CA TRP A 137 -18.33 -26.65 28.20
C TRP A 137 -17.38 -25.46 28.50
N PRO A 138 -16.15 -25.70 28.95
CA PRO A 138 -15.54 -26.99 29.28
C PRO A 138 -15.87 -27.44 30.71
N SER A 139 -16.54 -28.58 30.87
CA SER A 139 -17.05 -29.05 32.18
C SER A 139 -15.97 -29.64 33.08
N LYS A 140 -14.87 -30.13 32.50
CA LYS A 140 -13.79 -30.85 33.20
C LYS A 140 -12.42 -30.18 33.06
N GLY A 141 -12.32 -29.05 32.32
CA GLY A 141 -11.06 -28.31 32.15
C GLY A 141 -9.86 -29.15 31.67
N ARG A 142 -10.08 -30.27 31.00
CA ARG A 142 -9.02 -31.20 30.56
C ARG A 142 -8.77 -31.03 29.08
N ILE A 143 -7.51 -30.80 28.72
CA ILE A 143 -7.06 -30.68 27.33
C ILE A 143 -6.11 -31.85 27.06
N ASP A 144 -6.53 -32.77 26.19
CA ASP A 144 -5.69 -33.86 25.72
C ASP A 144 -5.11 -33.46 24.35
N LEU A 145 -3.85 -33.03 24.31
CA LEU A 145 -3.14 -32.73 23.07
C LEU A 145 -2.60 -34.03 22.48
N GLN A 146 -3.17 -34.46 21.35
CA GLN A 146 -2.75 -35.68 20.65
C GLN A 146 -1.94 -35.31 19.41
N ALA A 147 -0.64 -35.61 19.43
CA ALA A 147 0.29 -35.43 18.30
C ALA A 147 0.15 -34.05 17.60
N LEU A 148 0.15 -32.97 18.40
CA LEU A 148 0.02 -31.62 17.86
C LEU A 148 1.33 -31.22 17.17
N GLU A 149 1.23 -31.01 15.86
CA GLU A 149 2.30 -30.42 15.05
C GLU A 149 1.91 -29.00 14.66
N VAL A 150 2.61 -28.02 15.21
CA VAL A 150 2.43 -26.62 14.83
C VAL A 150 3.52 -26.23 13.84
N LYS A 151 3.08 -25.79 12.66
CA LYS A 151 3.97 -25.28 11.62
C LYS A 151 3.75 -23.77 11.47
N LEU A 152 4.75 -22.99 11.86
CA LEU A 152 4.67 -21.52 11.88
C LEU A 152 4.53 -20.93 10.46
N HIS A 153 5.22 -21.52 9.49
CA HIS A 153 5.10 -21.16 8.08
C HIS A 153 5.11 -22.41 7.20
N PRO A 154 4.24 -22.51 6.18
CA PRO A 154 4.14 -23.68 5.30
C PRO A 154 5.47 -24.08 4.64
N CYS A 155 6.39 -23.12 4.43
CA CYS A 155 7.67 -23.34 3.76
C CYS A 155 8.86 -23.56 4.70
N ILE A 156 8.73 -23.30 6.00
CA ILE A 156 9.84 -23.49 6.96
C ILE A 156 9.72 -24.90 7.55
N SER A 157 10.82 -25.66 7.60
CA SER A 157 10.85 -27.05 8.08
C SER A 157 10.81 -27.21 9.60
N LEU A 158 10.70 -26.11 10.35
CA LEU A 158 10.61 -26.11 11.80
C LEU A 158 9.19 -26.46 12.20
N THR A 159 8.99 -27.72 12.59
CA THR A 159 7.76 -28.24 13.17
C THR A 159 7.98 -28.43 14.67
N PHE A 160 7.20 -27.75 15.50
CA PHE A 160 7.12 -28.09 16.91
C PHE A 160 6.16 -29.26 17.06
N SER A 161 6.69 -30.42 17.45
CA SER A 161 5.90 -31.62 17.73
C SER A 161 5.83 -31.81 19.25
N LEU A 162 4.65 -31.62 19.82
CA LEU A 162 4.40 -31.86 21.25
C LEU A 162 3.87 -33.28 21.43
N TYR A 163 4.72 -34.17 21.96
CA TYR A 163 4.32 -35.52 22.36
C TYR A 163 3.89 -35.54 23.83
N PHE A 164 2.56 -35.61 24.03
CA PHE A 164 1.83 -35.95 25.27
C PHE A 164 2.31 -35.32 26.59
N SER A 165 1.53 -34.35 27.07
CA SER A 165 1.31 -34.13 28.50
C SER A 165 -0.15 -33.75 28.70
N THR A 166 -0.89 -34.48 29.54
CA THR A 166 -2.21 -34.07 30.02
C THR A 166 -2.01 -32.85 30.90
N VAL A 167 -2.37 -31.67 30.40
CA VAL A 167 -2.26 -30.43 31.16
C VAL A 167 -3.59 -30.20 31.88
N ASN A 168 -3.59 -30.39 33.20
CA ASN A 168 -4.68 -29.92 34.04
C ASN A 168 -4.49 -28.42 34.31
N TRP A 169 -5.57 -27.65 34.20
CA TRP A 169 -5.55 -26.20 34.46
C TRP A 169 -5.04 -25.82 35.85
N ILE A 170 -5.11 -26.74 36.83
CA ILE A 170 -4.55 -26.54 38.18
C ILE A 170 -3.02 -26.44 38.17
N ASP A 171 -2.35 -27.13 37.24
CA ASP A 171 -0.88 -27.11 37.14
C ASP A 171 -0.36 -25.91 36.34
N LEU A 172 -1.16 -25.40 35.38
CA LEU A 172 -0.77 -24.26 34.55
C LEU A 172 -0.91 -22.92 35.27
N PHE A 173 -1.79 -22.83 36.27
CA PHE A 173 -1.89 -21.68 37.18
C PHE A 173 -0.75 -21.62 38.21
N MET A 174 0.02 -22.70 38.39
CA MET A 174 1.15 -22.76 39.32
C MET A 174 2.50 -22.48 38.65
N SER A 175 2.54 -22.39 37.32
CA SER A 175 3.73 -22.03 36.53
C SER A 175 3.51 -20.71 35.80
N ASP A 176 3.64 -19.61 36.56
CA ASP A 176 3.62 -18.22 36.07
C ASP A 176 4.67 -17.89 34.98
N SER A 177 5.50 -18.85 34.58
CA SER A 177 6.54 -18.64 33.57
C SER A 177 6.06 -18.74 32.12
N PHE A 178 4.91 -19.38 31.83
CA PHE A 178 4.49 -19.62 30.44
C PHE A 178 3.64 -18.49 29.84
N PHE A 179 2.91 -17.74 30.67
CA PHE A 179 2.05 -16.64 30.20
C PHE A 179 2.83 -15.36 29.91
N SER A 180 4.00 -15.15 30.54
CA SER A 180 4.81 -13.94 30.28
C SER A 180 5.41 -13.93 28.87
N THR A 181 5.79 -15.10 28.34
CA THR A 181 6.48 -15.21 27.04
C THR A 181 5.55 -15.04 25.84
N LEU A 182 4.23 -15.16 26.01
CA LEU A 182 3.24 -15.01 24.94
C LEU A 182 2.63 -13.60 24.86
N ILE A 183 2.78 -12.78 25.91
CA ILE A 183 2.30 -11.39 25.93
C ILE A 183 3.35 -10.41 25.35
N ASP A 184 4.61 -10.82 25.24
CA ASP A 184 5.69 -10.02 24.63
C ASP A 184 5.72 -10.05 23.08
N PHE A 185 4.76 -10.72 22.43
CA PHE A 185 4.63 -10.78 20.96
C PHE A 185 3.45 -9.95 20.41
N ARG A 186 3.11 -8.83 21.07
CA ARG A 186 2.20 -7.81 20.52
C ARG A 186 2.88 -6.47 20.32
#